data_AF-A0A8C9YRW7-F1
#
_entry.id   AF-A0A8C9YRW7-F1
#
_cell.length_a   1.000
_cell.length_b   1.000
_cell.length_c   1.000
_cell.angle_alpha   90.00
_cell.angle_beta   90.00
_cell.angle_gamma   90.00
#
_symmetry.space_group_name_H-M   'P 1'
#
loop_
_entity.id
_entity.type
_entity.pdbx_description
1 polymer ?
#
loop_
_entity_poly.entity_id
_entity_poly.type
_entity_poly.pdbx_seq_one_letter_code
_entity_poly.pdbx_strand_id
1 'polypeptide(L)'
;MSTASGGSLESTLEKKFRGVSNTMDSIQALSTWCIDNKKYHSLIVRHWMKCLRKSDTSHRLNLFYVANDVIQNCKRKNAIVYRTAFAEMLPDAFLLVK
;
A
#
# COMPACT_ATOMS: atom_id res chain seq x y z
N MET A 1 -22.67 -19.84 -6.47
CA MET A 1 -21.29 -19.50 -6.88
C MET A 1 -20.84 -18.26 -6.11
N SER A 2 -19.60 -18.31 -5.59
CA SER A 2 -18.70 -17.19 -5.26
C SER A 2 -19.00 -16.27 -4.06
N THR A 3 -18.31 -16.45 -2.92
CA THR A 3 -17.87 -15.38 -1.97
C THR A 3 -16.91 -15.89 -0.87
N ALA A 4 -15.81 -16.58 -1.19
CA ALA A 4 -14.85 -17.05 -0.16
C ALA A 4 -13.48 -16.34 -0.17
N SER A 5 -13.18 -15.50 -1.18
CA SER A 5 -11.84 -14.95 -1.39
C SER A 5 -11.60 -13.55 -0.82
N GLY A 6 -12.65 -12.75 -0.58
CA GLY A 6 -12.53 -11.35 -0.14
C GLY A 6 -11.96 -11.18 1.27
N GLY A 7 -12.47 -11.94 2.25
CA GLY A 7 -12.04 -11.85 3.65
C GLY A 7 -10.57 -12.23 3.87
N SER A 8 -10.04 -13.16 3.07
CA SER A 8 -8.63 -13.59 3.16
C SER A 8 -7.66 -12.51 2.69
N LEU A 9 -7.98 -11.82 1.59
CA LEU A 9 -7.13 -10.75 1.06
C LEU A 9 -7.12 -9.52 1.96
N GLU A 10 -8.29 -9.09 2.46
CA GLU A 10 -8.37 -7.94 3.38
C GLU A 10 -7.58 -8.17 4.67
N SER A 11 -7.69 -9.36 5.28
CA SER A 11 -6.90 -9.73 6.47
C SER A 11 -5.40 -9.72 6.17
N THR A 12 -5.01 -10.22 4.99
CA THR A 12 -3.61 -10.20 4.54
C THR A 12 -3.08 -8.78 4.38
N LEU A 13 -3.87 -7.89 3.78
CA LEU A 13 -3.51 -6.46 3.62
C LEU A 13 -3.34 -5.79 4.97
N GLU A 14 -4.28 -5.99 5.89
CA GLU A 14 -4.20 -5.41 7.23
C GLU A 14 -2.94 -5.86 7.97
N LYS A 15 -2.64 -7.16 7.95
CA LYS A 15 -1.41 -7.69 8.57
C LYS A 15 -0.14 -7.11 7.95
N LYS A 16 -0.08 -7.04 6.62
CA LYS A 16 1.08 -6.51 5.89
C LYS A 16 1.32 -5.03 6.18
N PHE A 17 0.28 -4.19 6.10
CA PHE A 17 0.43 -2.75 6.35
C PHE A 17 0.68 -2.43 7.82
N ARG A 18 0.14 -3.20 8.77
CA ARG A 18 0.48 -3.04 10.19
C ARG A 18 1.90 -3.50 10.51
N GLY A 19 2.41 -4.52 9.81
CA GLY A 19 3.71 -5.13 10.07
C GLY A 19 4.90 -4.48 9.36
N VAL A 20 4.69 -3.48 8.50
CA VAL A 20 5.81 -2.80 7.84
C VAL A 20 6.63 -2.01 8.84
N SER A 21 7.96 -2.10 8.72
CA SER A 21 8.91 -1.35 9.55
C SER A 21 9.66 -0.32 8.71
N ASN A 22 10.55 0.44 9.35
CA ASN A 22 11.39 1.44 8.70
C ASN A 22 12.63 0.84 7.99
N THR A 23 12.78 -0.49 7.94
CA THR A 23 13.90 -1.12 7.25
C THR A 23 13.65 -1.21 5.76
N MET A 24 14.70 -1.05 4.96
CA MET A 24 14.62 -1.13 3.49
C MET A 24 14.04 -2.47 3.04
N ASP A 25 14.47 -3.57 3.65
CA ASP A 25 13.98 -4.92 3.34
C ASP A 25 12.47 -5.05 3.57
N SER A 26 11.95 -4.50 4.67
CA SER A 26 10.51 -4.55 4.97
C SER A 26 9.69 -3.76 3.95
N ILE A 27 10.16 -2.56 3.60
CA ILE A 27 9.53 -1.67 2.62
C ILE A 27 9.54 -2.33 1.23
N GLN A 28 10.69 -2.84 0.78
CA GLN A 28 10.84 -3.46 -0.53
C GLN A 28 10.06 -4.78 -0.65
N ALA A 29 10.03 -5.59 0.41
CA ALA A 29 9.25 -6.81 0.44
C ALA A 29 7.75 -6.52 0.28
N LEU A 30 7.24 -5.50 0.97
CA LEU A 30 5.83 -5.10 0.84
C LEU A 30 5.55 -4.47 -0.53
N SER A 31 6.41 -3.57 -1.01
CA SER A 31 6.28 -2.94 -2.33
C SER A 31 6.26 -3.98 -3.45
N THR A 32 7.17 -4.96 -3.41
CA THR A 32 7.21 -6.08 -4.35
C THR A 32 5.91 -6.87 -4.32
N TRP A 33 5.43 -7.20 -3.11
CA TRP A 33 4.15 -7.90 -2.97
C TRP A 33 2.97 -7.09 -3.56
N CYS A 34 2.93 -5.76 -3.36
CA CYS A 34 1.92 -4.92 -3.97
C CYS A 34 1.99 -4.98 -5.50
N ILE A 35 3.18 -4.86 -6.08
CA ILE A 35 3.40 -4.90 -7.53
C ILE A 35 2.98 -6.25 -8.12
N ASP A 36 3.34 -7.36 -7.48
CA ASP A 36 2.96 -8.72 -7.90
C ASP A 36 1.43 -8.93 -7.84
N ASN A 37 0.76 -8.24 -6.91
CA ASN A 37 -0.69 -8.28 -6.73
C ASN A 37 -1.42 -7.11 -7.42
N LYS A 38 -0.84 -6.50 -8.46
CA LYS A 38 -1.40 -5.33 -9.17
C LYS A 38 -2.84 -5.47 -9.65
N LYS A 39 -3.36 -6.68 -9.86
CA LYS A 39 -4.80 -6.91 -10.17
C LYS A 39 -5.74 -6.40 -9.07
N TYR A 40 -5.23 -6.20 -7.86
CA TYR A 40 -5.96 -5.66 -6.70
C TYR A 40 -5.52 -4.24 -6.33
N HIS A 41 -4.89 -3.49 -7.25
CA HIS A 41 -4.29 -2.18 -6.97
C HIS A 41 -5.23 -1.22 -6.21
N SER A 42 -6.49 -1.08 -6.64
CA SER A 42 -7.45 -0.18 -5.99
C SER A 42 -7.78 -0.61 -4.56
N LEU A 43 -7.87 -1.92 -4.29
CA LEU A 43 -8.09 -2.43 -2.92
C LEU A 43 -6.86 -2.22 -2.05
N ILE A 44 -5.67 -2.49 -2.58
CA ILE A 44 -4.38 -2.31 -1.90
C ILE A 44 -4.21 -0.85 -1.47
N VAL A 45 -4.41 0.10 -2.39
CA VAL A 45 -4.29 1.54 -2.12
C VAL A 45 -5.33 2.02 -1.11
N ARG A 46 -6.57 1.51 -1.20
CA ARG A 46 -7.63 1.83 -0.21
C ARG A 46 -7.27 1.33 1.19
N HIS A 47 -6.72 0.12 1.31
CA HIS A 47 -6.28 -0.43 2.61
C HIS A 47 -5.04 0.27 3.15
N TRP A 48 -4.11 0.70 2.28
CA TRP A 48 -3.01 1.56 2.65
C TRP A 48 -3.53 2.84 3.32
N MET A 49 -4.48 3.54 2.70
CA MET A 49 -5.07 4.76 3.27
C MET A 49 -5.83 4.48 4.58
N LYS A 50 -6.57 3.36 4.68
CA LYS A 50 -7.25 2.93 5.91
C LYS A 50 -6.25 2.68 7.04
N CYS A 51 -5.09 2.10 6.74
CA CYS A 51 -4.02 1.89 7.72
C CYS A 51 -3.41 3.24 8.13
N LEU A 52 -3.06 4.08 7.15
CA LEU A 52 -2.47 5.40 7.36
C LEU A 52 -3.28 6.28 8.32
N ARG A 53 -4.61 6.31 8.16
CA ARG A 53 -5.53 7.05 9.05
C ARG A 53 -5.50 6.57 10.51
N LYS A 54 -5.15 5.31 10.76
CA LYS A 54 -5.12 4.69 12.11
C LYS A 54 -3.74 4.65 12.73
N SER A 55 -2.71 5.00 11.98
CA SER A 55 -1.30 4.93 12.40
C SER A 55 -0.84 6.20 13.10
N ASP A 56 0.21 6.08 13.92
CA ASP A 56 0.97 7.22 14.44
C ASP A 56 1.93 7.81 13.38
N THR A 57 2.61 8.90 13.72
CA THR A 57 3.50 9.62 12.78
C THR A 57 4.64 8.73 12.25
N SER A 58 5.25 7.91 13.11
CA SER A 58 6.37 7.03 12.73
C SER A 58 5.92 5.99 11.71
N HIS A 59 4.79 5.33 11.98
CA HIS A 59 4.26 4.31 11.09
C HIS A 59 3.66 4.90 9.81
N ARG A 60 3.10 6.11 9.86
CA ARG A 60 2.67 6.85 8.65
C ARG A 60 3.85 7.06 7.71
N LEU A 61 5.02 7.44 8.23
CA LEU A 61 6.21 7.60 7.41
C LEU A 61 6.63 6.29 6.72
N ASN A 62 6.61 5.15 7.43
CA ASN A 62 6.89 3.84 6.83
C ASN A 62 5.91 3.51 5.69
N LEU A 63 4.61 3.77 5.89
CA LEU A 63 3.60 3.57 4.85
C LEU A 63 3.82 4.49 3.64
N PHE A 64 4.28 5.73 3.84
CA PHE A 64 4.66 6.62 2.76
C PHE A 64 5.88 6.10 1.99
N TYR A 65 6.86 5.51 2.67
CA TYR A 65 8.00 4.89 1.98
C TYR A 65 7.57 3.71 1.10
N VAL A 66 6.59 2.90 1.54
CA VAL A 66 5.98 1.85 0.70
C VAL A 66 5.30 2.46 -0.52
N ALA A 67 4.46 3.49 -0.34
CA ALA A 67 3.77 4.13 -1.45
C ALA A 67 4.77 4.72 -2.48
N ASN A 68 5.80 5.40 -1.98
CA ASN A 68 6.88 5.93 -2.80
C ASN A 68 7.60 4.82 -3.59
N ASP A 69 8.03 3.75 -2.93
CA ASP A 69 8.73 2.66 -3.60
C ASP A 69 7.85 1.99 -4.67
N VAL A 70 6.55 1.78 -4.39
CA VAL A 70 5.60 1.24 -5.37
C VAL A 70 5.48 2.18 -6.58
N ILE A 71 5.24 3.48 -6.38
CA ILE A 71 5.07 4.47 -7.47
C ILE A 71 6.30 4.56 -8.38
N GLN A 72 7.49 4.51 -7.76
CA GLN A 72 8.76 4.57 -8.48
C GLN A 72 8.99 3.28 -9.28
N ASN A 73 8.70 2.11 -8.71
CA ASN A 73 9.03 0.81 -9.31
C ASN A 73 7.92 0.22 -10.20
N CYS A 74 6.67 0.69 -10.10
CA CYS A 74 5.56 0.04 -10.77
C CYS A 74 5.65 0.04 -12.31
N LYS A 75 6.22 1.10 -12.92
CA LYS A 75 6.35 1.20 -14.39
C LYS A 75 7.24 0.09 -14.94
N ARG A 76 8.43 -0.11 -14.36
CA ARG A 76 9.38 -1.14 -14.80
C ARG A 76 8.86 -2.58 -14.62
N LYS A 77 7.81 -2.77 -13.80
CA LYS A 77 7.17 -4.07 -13.53
C LYS A 77 5.79 -4.23 -14.17
N ASN A 78 5.47 -3.40 -15.18
CA ASN A 78 4.18 -3.44 -15.88
C ASN A 78 2.96 -3.27 -14.93
N ALA A 79 3.09 -2.40 -13.92
CA ALA A 79 2.09 -2.15 -12.88
C ALA A 79 1.74 -0.66 -12.78
N ILE A 80 1.81 0.08 -13.90
CA ILE A 80 1.65 1.55 -13.94
C ILE A 80 0.32 2.06 -13.37
N VAL A 81 -0.70 1.20 -13.29
CA VAL A 81 -2.00 1.45 -12.62
C VAL A 81 -1.86 1.99 -11.19
N TYR A 82 -0.77 1.66 -10.49
CA TYR A 82 -0.51 2.20 -9.16
C TYR A 82 -0.27 3.71 -9.14
N ARG A 83 0.28 4.31 -10.21
CA ARG A 83 0.49 5.76 -10.26
C ARG A 83 -0.83 6.50 -10.19
N THR A 84 -1.79 6.10 -11.01
CA THR A 84 -3.13 6.71 -11.02
C THR A 84 -3.84 6.45 -9.70
N ALA A 85 -3.82 5.20 -9.20
CA ALA A 85 -4.50 4.86 -7.94
C ALA A 85 -3.95 5.64 -6.73
N PHE A 86 -2.63 5.81 -6.61
CA PHE A 86 -2.06 6.62 -5.54
C PHE A 86 -2.29 8.12 -5.76
N ALA A 87 -2.25 8.62 -6.99
CA ALA A 87 -2.48 10.04 -7.27
C ALA A 87 -3.84 10.53 -6.74
N GLU A 88 -4.88 9.69 -6.77
CA GLU A 88 -6.21 9.99 -6.21
C GLU A 88 -6.22 10.08 -4.68
N MET A 89 -5.32 9.37 -3.98
CA MET A 89 -5.32 9.30 -2.51
C MET A 89 -4.27 10.19 -1.84
N LEU A 90 -3.20 10.53 -2.57
CA LEU A 90 -2.06 11.28 -2.03
C LEU A 90 -2.44 12.65 -1.44
N PRO A 91 -3.33 13.47 -2.06
CA PRO A 91 -3.72 14.75 -1.47
C PRO A 91 -4.26 14.62 -0.05
N ASP A 92 -5.20 13.69 0.16
CA ASP A 92 -5.75 13.40 1.49
C ASP A 92 -4.70 12.79 2.43
N ALA A 93 -3.82 11.94 1.90
CA ALA A 93 -2.79 11.28 2.69
C ALA A 93 -1.77 12.26 3.27
N PHE A 94 -1.38 13.28 2.49
CA PHE A 94 -0.43 14.30 2.94
C PHE A 94 -0.96 15.12 4.12
N LEU A 95 -2.28 15.29 4.25
CA LEU A 95 -2.90 15.96 5.40
C LEU A 95 -2.72 15.18 6.73
N LEU A 96 -2.37 13.90 6.65
CA LEU A 96 -2.16 13.03 7.81
C LEU A 96 -0.70 13.03 8.28
N VAL A 97 0.23 13.60 7.52
CA VAL A 97 1.63 13.73 7.93
C VAL A 97 1.85 15.18 8.35
N LYS A 98 1.97 15.40 9.66
CA LYS A 98 2.27 16.70 10.27
C LYS A 98 3.67 16.69 10.83
#